data_AF-A0A4V6I174-F1
#
_entry.id   AF-A0A4V6I174-F1
#
_cell.length_a   1.000
_cell.length_b   1.000
_cell.length_c   1.000
_cell.angle_alpha   90.00
_cell.angle_beta   90.00
_cell.angle_gamma   90.00
#
_symmetry.space_group_name_H-M   'P 1'
#
loop_
_entity.id
_entity.type
_entity.pdbx_description
1 polymer ?
#
loop_
_entity_poly.entity_id
_entity_poly.type
_entity_poly.pdbx_seq_one_letter_code
_entity_poly.pdbx_strand_id
1 'polypeptide(L)'
;MSQNIDFNAFVKYSKSAPRYTSYPTAVEFRESWNDASYKEALKEADSTSLPLSLYTHLPFCRSACYFCGCNVVYTSKEEKKERYIHYLKKELALLKDSMDTSREAVQFHFGGGTPTFFNARELESVIGLIRGVFTNFAKNAEISCEVDPRFFSREQMAVLKENGFNRLSFGVQDFDQRVQEAIHRIQSVEIVSNAIALAREFGIESVNFDLIYGLPYQSEQSFADTLQKVVGLKPDRLAIFNYAHLPWMKKTMRKIDETTLPNPAQKLEILKNTIAFLQEQGYMMIGMDHFAKKSDELYLAKAKNELRRNFQGYTTRGFSQTIGIGLTSISEGLGYYSQNYKDMQEYEKALDEGRLPVERGVKLSEKDILRKEVIMGLMNNLRLDFEGIEKRFGIEFRVYFANELESLREYEELGLIQITPSSIETSPTGGMLIRNIAMVFDTYLQNDTTKRFSKTI
;
A
#
# COMPACT_ATOMS: atom_id res chain seq x y z
N MET A 1 -22.83 -5.85 -20.15
CA MET A 1 -21.62 -5.65 -20.97
C MET A 1 -20.70 -6.83 -20.72
N SER A 2 -20.13 -7.45 -21.75
CA SER A 2 -19.26 -8.62 -21.59
C SER A 2 -18.13 -8.32 -20.61
N GLN A 3 -17.92 -9.18 -19.60
CA GLN A 3 -16.87 -9.05 -18.59
C GLN A 3 -15.44 -9.29 -19.13
N ASN A 4 -15.28 -9.40 -20.45
CA ASN A 4 -14.01 -9.75 -21.07
C ASN A 4 -13.06 -8.55 -21.06
N ILE A 5 -11.96 -8.69 -20.33
CA ILE A 5 -10.82 -7.78 -20.36
C ILE A 5 -10.11 -7.96 -21.71
N ASP A 6 -9.93 -6.86 -22.45
CA ASP A 6 -9.13 -6.86 -23.68
C ASP A 6 -7.65 -6.66 -23.34
N PHE A 7 -6.92 -7.77 -23.31
CA PHE A 7 -5.48 -7.78 -23.02
C PHE A 7 -4.63 -7.22 -24.16
N ASN A 8 -5.14 -7.03 -25.39
CA ASN A 8 -4.34 -6.41 -26.47
C ASN A 8 -4.17 -4.90 -26.27
N ALA A 9 -5.17 -4.23 -25.67
CA ALA A 9 -5.10 -2.80 -25.34
C ALA A 9 -3.91 -2.47 -24.42
N PHE A 10 -3.49 -3.42 -23.60
CA PHE A 10 -2.40 -3.27 -22.62
C PHE A 10 -1.05 -2.96 -23.28
N VAL A 11 -0.72 -3.65 -24.38
CA VAL A 11 0.56 -3.45 -25.08
C VAL A 11 0.65 -2.02 -25.65
N LYS A 12 -0.46 -1.51 -26.20
CA LYS A 12 -0.55 -0.16 -26.78
C LYS A 12 -0.30 0.93 -25.73
N TYR A 13 -0.77 0.74 -24.51
CA TYR A 13 -0.76 1.77 -23.46
C TYR A 13 0.31 1.60 -22.38
N SER A 14 1.21 0.61 -22.51
CA SER A 14 2.32 0.43 -21.57
C SER A 14 3.29 1.64 -21.59
N LYS A 15 3.11 2.57 -20.66
CA LYS A 15 3.98 3.75 -20.46
C LYS A 15 4.46 3.83 -19.01
N SER A 16 5.46 4.68 -18.76
CA SER A 16 5.91 4.96 -17.39
C SER A 16 4.82 5.79 -16.69
N ALA A 17 4.33 5.31 -15.56
CA ALA A 17 3.27 5.98 -14.81
C ALA A 17 3.51 5.85 -13.30
N PRO A 18 3.19 6.86 -12.51
CA PRO A 18 3.20 6.71 -11.07
C PRO A 18 2.17 5.64 -10.65
N ARG A 19 2.45 4.98 -9.52
CA ARG A 19 1.51 4.02 -8.93
C ARG A 19 0.25 4.69 -8.35
N TYR A 20 0.24 6.02 -8.27
CA TYR A 20 -0.75 6.82 -7.53
C TYR A 20 -1.03 6.24 -6.14
N THR A 21 0.05 5.94 -5.42
CA THR A 21 -0.06 5.64 -3.99
C THR A 21 -0.54 6.87 -3.22
N SER A 22 -0.21 8.04 -3.74
CA SER A 22 -0.72 9.36 -3.36
C SER A 22 -0.75 10.27 -4.58
N TYR A 23 -1.48 11.38 -4.48
CA TYR A 23 -1.32 12.56 -5.33
C TYR A 23 -1.19 13.82 -4.46
N PRO A 24 -0.18 14.69 -4.70
CA PRO A 24 0.98 14.47 -5.57
C PRO A 24 1.80 13.24 -5.15
N THR A 25 2.66 12.76 -6.04
CA THR A 25 3.49 11.58 -5.77
C THR A 25 4.66 11.93 -4.85
N ALA A 26 5.29 10.92 -4.23
CA ALA A 26 6.47 11.12 -3.36
C ALA A 26 7.72 11.67 -4.07
N VAL A 27 7.68 11.85 -5.40
CA VAL A 27 8.70 12.57 -6.18
C VAL A 27 8.63 14.07 -5.94
N GLU A 28 7.44 14.59 -5.65
CA GLU A 28 7.20 16.02 -5.43
C GLU A 28 7.49 16.46 -3.99
N PHE A 29 7.91 15.53 -3.12
CA PHE A 29 8.26 15.85 -1.73
C PHE A 29 9.59 16.62 -1.70
N ARG A 30 9.61 17.73 -0.97
CA ARG A 30 10.74 18.67 -0.89
C ARG A 30 11.27 18.74 0.53
N GLU A 31 12.57 18.97 0.65
CA GLU A 31 13.27 19.19 1.95
C GLU A 31 12.88 20.52 2.61
N SER A 32 12.26 21.44 1.85
CA SER A 32 11.71 22.68 2.40
C SER A 32 10.57 22.43 3.40
N TRP A 33 9.92 21.25 3.32
CA TRP A 33 8.99 20.79 4.34
C TRP A 33 9.76 20.08 5.46
N ASN A 34 9.74 20.66 6.66
CA ASN A 34 10.57 20.25 7.79
C ASN A 34 9.75 20.03 9.07
N ASP A 35 10.42 19.85 10.22
CA ASP A 35 9.75 19.59 11.51
C ASP A 35 8.79 20.71 11.92
N ALA A 36 9.15 21.99 11.71
CA ALA A 36 8.29 23.12 12.05
C ALA A 36 7.01 23.13 11.19
N SER A 37 7.16 22.95 9.87
CA SER A 37 6.00 22.84 8.96
C SER A 37 5.08 21.68 9.34
N TYR A 38 5.66 20.53 9.74
CA TYR A 38 4.87 19.38 10.13
C TYR A 38 4.13 19.60 11.45
N LYS A 39 4.77 20.18 12.46
CA LYS A 39 4.12 20.53 13.74
C LYS A 39 2.99 21.53 13.56
N GLU A 40 3.16 22.54 12.70
CA GLU A 40 2.10 23.48 12.37
C GLU A 40 0.90 22.75 11.73
N ALA A 41 1.16 21.90 10.75
CA ALA A 41 0.11 21.15 10.06
C ALA A 41 -0.59 20.10 10.95
N LEU A 42 0.11 19.55 11.94
CA LEU A 42 -0.49 18.71 12.98
C LEU A 42 -1.48 19.51 13.85
N LYS A 43 -1.06 20.68 14.34
CA LYS A 43 -1.92 21.58 15.12
C LYS A 43 -3.13 22.09 14.34
N GLU A 44 -2.95 22.43 13.06
CA GLU A 44 -4.06 22.77 12.17
C GLU A 44 -5.06 21.61 12.10
N ALA A 45 -4.58 20.38 11.97
CA ALA A 45 -5.44 19.20 11.88
C ALA A 45 -6.17 18.87 13.20
N ASP A 46 -5.64 19.26 14.35
CA ASP A 46 -6.32 19.08 15.65
C ASP A 46 -7.59 19.93 15.79
N SER A 47 -7.74 20.98 14.98
CA SER A 47 -9.00 21.73 14.89
C SER A 47 -10.12 20.96 14.16
N THR A 48 -9.80 19.82 13.55
CA THR A 48 -10.75 18.98 12.83
C THR A 48 -11.24 17.82 13.70
N SER A 49 -12.39 17.24 13.36
CA SER A 49 -12.92 16.03 14.00
C SER A 49 -12.45 14.74 13.31
N LEU A 50 -11.42 14.80 12.46
CA LEU A 50 -11.00 13.62 11.71
C LEU A 50 -10.40 12.55 12.63
N PRO A 51 -10.69 11.26 12.40
CA PRO A 51 -10.03 10.20 13.13
C PRO A 51 -8.57 10.02 12.67
N LEU A 52 -7.80 9.28 13.47
CA LEU A 52 -6.41 8.93 13.19
C LEU A 52 -6.30 7.52 12.58
N SER A 53 -5.34 7.38 11.66
CA SER A 53 -4.79 6.10 11.21
C SER A 53 -3.32 6.06 11.59
N LEU A 54 -2.89 5.06 12.34
CA LEU A 54 -1.51 4.94 12.79
C LEU A 54 -0.76 3.95 11.89
N TYR A 55 0.35 4.37 11.32
CA TYR A 55 1.28 3.48 10.62
C TYR A 55 2.60 3.47 11.37
N THR A 56 3.09 2.28 11.75
CA THR A 56 4.41 2.15 12.36
C THR A 56 5.28 1.24 11.50
N HIS A 57 6.39 1.81 11.02
CA HIS A 57 7.36 1.11 10.21
C HIS A 57 8.37 0.37 11.09
N LEU A 58 8.43 -0.95 10.94
CA LEU A 58 9.40 -1.81 11.62
C LEU A 58 10.40 -2.32 10.57
N PRO A 59 11.58 -1.68 10.41
CA PRO A 59 12.37 -1.77 9.18
C PRO A 59 13.18 -3.05 9.07
N PHE A 60 13.30 -3.85 10.13
CA PHE A 60 14.29 -4.92 10.18
C PHE A 60 13.81 -6.19 9.47
N CYS A 61 14.72 -6.82 8.73
CA CYS A 61 14.53 -8.14 8.12
C CYS A 61 15.72 -9.04 8.45
N ARG A 62 15.44 -10.34 8.65
CA ARG A 62 16.47 -11.35 8.93
C ARG A 62 17.42 -11.57 7.76
N SER A 63 16.91 -11.54 6.53
CA SER A 63 17.69 -11.78 5.31
C SER A 63 17.14 -10.99 4.12
N ALA A 64 18.00 -10.78 3.12
CA ALA A 64 17.64 -10.08 1.89
C ALA A 64 16.90 -11.00 0.92
N CYS A 65 15.61 -10.73 0.71
CA CYS A 65 14.85 -11.27 -0.41
C CYS A 65 15.24 -10.47 -1.66
N TYR A 66 15.69 -11.13 -2.72
CA TYR A 66 16.29 -10.44 -3.87
C TYR A 66 15.28 -9.62 -4.68
N PHE A 67 13.99 -9.96 -4.61
CA PHE A 67 12.90 -9.21 -5.23
C PHE A 67 12.49 -7.94 -4.45
N CYS A 68 12.93 -7.77 -3.20
CA CYS A 68 12.30 -6.80 -2.30
C CYS A 68 12.59 -5.35 -2.72
N GLY A 69 11.52 -4.58 -2.95
CA GLY A 69 11.55 -3.14 -3.22
C GLY A 69 11.39 -2.25 -1.98
N CYS A 70 11.09 -2.83 -0.82
CA CYS A 70 10.77 -2.09 0.41
C CYS A 70 12.01 -1.38 0.99
N ASN A 71 11.78 -0.41 1.88
CA ASN A 71 12.85 0.16 2.70
C ASN A 71 13.02 -0.75 3.92
N VAL A 72 14.18 -1.41 3.99
CA VAL A 72 14.45 -2.42 5.02
C VAL A 72 15.90 -2.33 5.47
N VAL A 73 16.14 -2.77 6.70
CA VAL A 73 17.47 -2.88 7.29
C VAL A 73 17.75 -4.34 7.61
N TYR A 74 18.71 -4.95 6.90
CA TYR A 74 19.11 -6.32 7.17
C TYR A 74 20.03 -6.37 8.39
N THR A 75 19.67 -7.19 9.38
CA THR A 75 20.46 -7.35 10.60
C THR A 75 20.16 -8.67 11.29
N SER A 76 21.17 -9.21 11.98
CA SER A 76 21.04 -10.32 12.94
C SER A 76 21.28 -9.87 14.39
N LYS A 77 21.49 -8.57 14.59
CA LYS A 77 21.90 -7.94 15.84
C LYS A 77 20.68 -7.48 16.63
N GLU A 78 20.45 -8.06 17.80
CA GLU A 78 19.35 -7.69 18.70
C GLU A 78 19.52 -6.25 19.21
N GLU A 79 20.75 -5.79 19.44
CA GLU A 79 21.02 -4.43 19.93
C GLU A 79 20.47 -3.33 19.02
N LYS A 80 20.30 -3.62 17.71
CA LYS A 80 19.70 -2.67 16.76
C LYS A 80 18.20 -2.52 16.95
N LYS A 81 17.49 -3.60 17.33
CA LYS A 81 16.06 -3.55 17.61
C LYS A 81 15.80 -2.78 18.89
N GLU A 82 16.54 -3.06 19.96
CA GLU A 82 16.45 -2.34 21.24
C GLU A 82 16.72 -0.83 21.06
N ARG A 83 17.80 -0.48 20.33
CA ARG A 83 18.09 0.92 19.96
C ARG A 83 16.93 1.56 19.22
N TYR A 84 16.35 0.86 18.24
CA TYR A 84 15.24 1.39 17.48
C TYR A 84 13.98 1.62 18.33
N ILE A 85 13.65 0.69 19.24
CA ILE A 85 12.53 0.86 20.20
C ILE A 85 12.76 2.09 21.08
N HIS A 86 14.00 2.33 21.51
CA HIS A 86 14.36 3.54 22.25
C HIS A 86 14.08 4.81 21.44
N TYR A 87 14.41 4.85 20.15
CA TYR A 87 14.13 6.01 19.30
C TYR A 87 12.65 6.15 18.94
N LEU A 88 11.91 5.05 18.75
CA LEU A 88 10.45 5.10 18.61
C LEU A 88 9.79 5.76 19.83
N LYS A 89 10.28 5.47 21.04
CA LYS A 89 9.82 6.13 22.27
C LYS A 89 10.06 7.64 22.24
N LYS A 90 11.21 8.11 21.74
CA LYS A 90 11.51 9.54 21.58
C LYS A 90 10.58 10.20 20.57
N GLU A 91 10.38 9.57 19.41
CA GLU A 91 9.46 10.09 18.39
C GLU A 91 8.03 10.20 18.92
N LEU A 92 7.54 9.17 19.62
CA LEU A 92 6.22 9.16 20.23
C LEU A 92 6.05 10.26 21.29
N ALA A 93 7.09 10.56 22.08
CA ALA A 93 7.08 11.67 23.02
C ALA A 93 6.96 13.02 22.29
N LEU A 94 7.72 13.22 21.21
CA LEU A 94 7.62 14.45 20.40
C LEU A 94 6.27 14.60 19.71
N LEU A 95 5.67 13.49 19.23
CA LEU A 95 4.33 13.50 18.67
C LEU A 95 3.29 13.89 19.73
N LYS A 96 3.38 13.33 20.94
CA LYS A 96 2.51 13.68 22.06
C LYS A 96 2.49 15.18 22.36
N ASP A 97 3.64 15.84 22.24
CA ASP A 97 3.77 17.28 22.47
C ASP A 97 3.37 18.14 21.26
N SER A 98 3.21 17.52 20.09
CA SER A 98 3.01 18.22 18.80
C SER A 98 1.59 18.14 18.26
N MET A 99 0.75 17.22 18.75
CA MET A 99 -0.61 17.02 18.27
C MET A 99 -1.55 16.52 19.37
N ASP A 100 -2.86 16.60 19.14
CA ASP A 100 -3.87 15.97 19.98
C ASP A 100 -3.91 14.44 19.76
N THR A 101 -3.18 13.71 20.61
CA THR A 101 -3.14 12.24 20.59
C THR A 101 -4.35 11.58 21.28
N SER A 102 -5.31 12.38 21.77
CA SER A 102 -6.58 11.87 22.33
C SER A 102 -7.67 11.63 21.27
N ARG A 103 -7.44 12.09 20.03
CA ARG A 103 -8.31 11.82 18.88
C ARG A 103 -8.46 10.32 18.64
N GLU A 104 -9.65 9.94 18.17
CA GLU A 104 -10.00 8.54 17.96
C GLU A 104 -9.12 7.89 16.88
N ALA A 105 -8.41 6.82 17.22
CA ALA A 105 -7.66 6.00 16.28
C ALA A 105 -8.55 4.87 15.73
N VAL A 106 -8.88 4.95 14.44
CA VAL A 106 -9.74 3.98 13.74
C VAL A 106 -8.95 2.91 12.98
N GLN A 107 -7.67 3.15 12.76
CA GLN A 107 -6.75 2.19 12.13
C GLN A 107 -5.38 2.19 12.82
N PHE A 108 -4.75 1.02 12.87
CA PHE A 108 -3.35 0.87 13.23
C PHE A 108 -2.71 -0.26 12.41
N HIS A 109 -1.58 0.01 11.79
CA HIS A 109 -0.88 -0.93 10.93
C HIS A 109 0.61 -1.00 11.25
N PHE A 110 1.09 -2.21 11.54
CA PHE A 110 2.51 -2.55 11.49
C PHE A 110 2.89 -3.03 10.10
N GLY A 111 3.82 -2.33 9.46
CA GLY A 111 4.42 -2.76 8.20
C GLY A 111 5.91 -2.48 8.14
N GLY A 112 6.50 -2.63 6.95
CA GLY A 112 7.85 -2.13 6.66
C GLY A 112 8.81 -3.20 6.15
N GLY A 113 9.74 -3.63 7.00
CA GLY A 113 10.56 -4.79 6.73
C GLY A 113 9.83 -6.05 7.13
N THR A 114 9.96 -6.43 8.40
CA THR A 114 9.22 -7.55 8.96
C THR A 114 8.89 -7.22 10.40
N PRO A 115 7.67 -6.72 10.71
CA PRO A 115 7.22 -6.49 12.08
C PRO A 115 7.51 -7.67 13.02
N THR A 116 7.22 -8.88 12.55
CA THR A 116 7.45 -10.14 13.26
C THR A 116 8.90 -10.62 13.27
N PHE A 117 9.86 -9.77 12.89
CA PHE A 117 11.27 -9.95 13.26
C PHE A 117 11.54 -9.52 14.70
N PHE A 118 10.73 -8.61 15.24
CA PHE A 118 10.69 -8.33 16.65
C PHE A 118 10.03 -9.50 17.39
N ASN A 119 10.65 -9.97 18.47
CA ASN A 119 10.10 -11.04 19.30
C ASN A 119 8.86 -10.56 20.07
N ALA A 120 8.16 -11.47 20.74
CA ALA A 120 6.91 -11.17 21.44
C ALA A 120 7.06 -10.01 22.46
N ARG A 121 8.12 -10.03 23.28
CA ARG A 121 8.39 -8.99 24.29
C ARG A 121 8.67 -7.63 23.66
N GLU A 122 9.43 -7.62 22.57
CA GLU A 122 9.72 -6.39 21.84
C GLU A 122 8.47 -5.81 21.17
N LEU A 123 7.63 -6.65 20.56
CA LEU A 123 6.34 -6.24 19.99
C LEU A 123 5.43 -5.66 21.08
N GLU A 124 5.32 -6.34 22.22
CA GLU A 124 4.55 -5.85 23.37
C GLU A 124 5.05 -4.48 23.82
N SER A 125 6.37 -4.29 23.91
CA SER A 125 6.97 -3.00 24.24
C SER A 125 6.61 -1.91 23.23
N VAL A 126 6.72 -2.19 21.91
CA VAL A 126 6.39 -1.20 20.87
C VAL A 126 4.91 -0.84 20.91
N ILE A 127 4.04 -1.84 21.02
CA ILE A 127 2.59 -1.62 21.10
C ILE A 127 2.23 -0.81 22.35
N GLY A 128 2.83 -1.15 23.50
CA GLY A 128 2.63 -0.42 24.75
C GLY A 128 3.06 1.04 24.66
N LEU A 129 4.18 1.34 23.99
CA LEU A 129 4.61 2.72 23.73
C LEU A 129 3.58 3.49 22.90
N ILE A 130 3.09 2.90 21.81
CA ILE A 130 2.12 3.54 20.90
C ILE A 130 0.80 3.78 21.64
N ARG A 131 0.26 2.75 22.31
CA ARG A 131 -0.99 2.83 23.07
C ARG A 131 -0.90 3.75 24.29
N GLY A 132 0.30 3.93 24.84
CA GLY A 132 0.55 4.89 25.91
C GLY A 132 0.48 6.35 25.46
N VAL A 133 0.68 6.62 24.17
CA VAL A 133 0.57 7.97 23.58
C VAL A 133 -0.80 8.18 22.94
N PHE A 134 -1.28 7.22 22.15
CA PHE A 134 -2.59 7.23 21.51
C PHE A 134 -3.53 6.34 22.30
N THR A 135 -4.29 6.90 23.24
CA THR A 135 -5.08 6.10 24.19
C THR A 135 -6.49 5.79 23.72
N ASN A 136 -7.00 6.53 22.73
CA ASN A 136 -8.39 6.46 22.29
C ASN A 136 -8.55 5.64 21.00
N PHE A 137 -8.47 4.32 21.10
CA PHE A 137 -8.74 3.44 19.95
C PHE A 137 -10.23 3.16 19.81
N ALA A 138 -10.77 3.27 18.59
CA ALA A 138 -12.14 2.88 18.29
C ALA A 138 -12.37 1.41 18.62
N LYS A 139 -13.56 1.07 19.16
CA LYS A 139 -13.90 -0.32 19.53
C LYS A 139 -13.79 -1.31 18.36
N ASN A 140 -14.07 -0.83 17.16
CA ASN A 140 -14.00 -1.58 15.91
C ASN A 140 -12.82 -1.13 15.04
N ALA A 141 -11.74 -0.60 15.62
CA ALA A 141 -10.55 -0.20 14.87
C ALA A 141 -9.99 -1.37 14.06
N GLU A 142 -9.55 -1.09 12.83
CA GLU A 142 -8.80 -2.07 12.03
C GLU A 142 -7.35 -2.06 12.51
N ILE A 143 -6.89 -3.17 13.12
CA ILE A 143 -5.54 -3.28 13.66
C ILE A 143 -4.82 -4.44 12.99
N SER A 144 -3.78 -4.13 12.23
CA SER A 144 -3.19 -5.06 11.27
C SER A 144 -1.66 -5.14 11.34
N CYS A 145 -1.11 -6.31 10.97
CA CYS A 145 0.33 -6.58 10.99
C CYS A 145 0.77 -7.37 9.76
N GLU A 146 1.89 -6.97 9.14
CA GLU A 146 2.60 -7.76 8.14
C GLU A 146 3.48 -8.84 8.80
N VAL A 147 3.43 -10.06 8.26
CA VAL A 147 4.03 -11.25 8.85
C VAL A 147 4.90 -12.01 7.83
N ASP A 148 6.11 -12.37 8.25
CA ASP A 148 6.92 -13.37 7.56
C ASP A 148 6.60 -14.76 8.14
N PRO A 149 5.92 -15.65 7.39
CA PRO A 149 5.44 -16.92 7.94
C PRO A 149 6.56 -17.85 8.40
N ARG A 150 7.79 -17.67 7.92
CA ARG A 150 8.96 -18.53 8.22
C ARG A 150 9.38 -18.53 9.69
N PHE A 151 9.08 -17.45 10.41
CA PHE A 151 9.56 -17.23 11.77
C PHE A 151 8.45 -16.79 12.72
N PHE A 152 7.19 -16.96 12.32
CA PHE A 152 6.04 -16.54 13.12
C PHE A 152 5.78 -17.52 14.25
N SER A 153 5.78 -17.02 15.48
CA SER A 153 5.65 -17.81 16.71
C SER A 153 4.30 -17.61 17.39
N ARG A 154 3.93 -18.57 18.24
CA ARG A 154 2.70 -18.51 19.05
C ARG A 154 2.72 -17.34 20.02
N GLU A 155 3.88 -17.04 20.60
CA GLU A 155 4.06 -15.94 21.55
C GLU A 155 3.85 -14.59 20.87
N GLN A 156 4.35 -14.42 19.64
CA GLN A 156 4.06 -13.21 18.84
C GLN A 156 2.57 -13.10 18.51
N MET A 157 1.92 -14.19 18.12
CA MET A 157 0.48 -14.19 17.86
C MET A 157 -0.32 -13.82 19.13
N ALA A 158 0.04 -14.35 20.29
CA ALA A 158 -0.60 -14.04 21.57
C ALA A 158 -0.53 -12.54 21.86
N VAL A 159 0.67 -11.94 21.80
CA VAL A 159 0.87 -10.50 22.02
C VAL A 159 0.06 -9.65 21.04
N LEU A 160 0.06 -10.01 19.74
CA LEU A 160 -0.73 -9.30 18.74
C LEU A 160 -2.23 -9.38 19.08
N LYS A 161 -2.76 -10.58 19.40
CA LYS A 161 -4.18 -10.75 19.69
C LYS A 161 -4.63 -10.03 20.96
N GLU A 162 -3.85 -10.15 22.04
CA GLU A 162 -4.08 -9.46 23.31
C GLU A 162 -4.14 -7.94 23.14
N ASN A 163 -3.40 -7.41 22.17
CA ASN A 163 -3.38 -6.01 21.81
C ASN A 163 -4.36 -5.62 20.70
N GLY A 164 -5.35 -6.46 20.41
CA GLY A 164 -6.47 -6.15 19.53
C GLY A 164 -6.19 -6.26 18.03
N PHE A 165 -5.05 -6.83 17.61
CA PHE A 165 -4.81 -7.11 16.20
C PHE A 165 -5.86 -8.10 15.69
N ASN A 166 -6.51 -7.73 14.59
CA ASN A 166 -7.64 -8.46 14.02
C ASN A 166 -7.47 -8.78 12.52
N ARG A 167 -6.35 -8.34 11.92
CA ARG A 167 -6.00 -8.62 10.52
C ARG A 167 -4.50 -8.90 10.37
N LEU A 168 -4.13 -9.89 9.56
CA LEU A 168 -2.73 -10.21 9.25
C LEU A 168 -2.50 -10.30 7.73
N SER A 169 -1.33 -9.84 7.27
CA SER A 169 -0.86 -10.03 5.90
C SER A 169 0.38 -10.91 5.88
N PHE A 170 0.34 -12.04 5.17
CA PHE A 170 1.48 -12.96 5.07
C PHE A 170 2.19 -12.80 3.73
N GLY A 171 3.51 -12.58 3.80
CA GLY A 171 4.36 -12.57 2.60
C GLY A 171 4.58 -13.99 2.06
N VAL A 172 3.78 -14.44 1.10
CA VAL A 172 3.88 -15.78 0.49
C VAL A 172 4.76 -15.77 -0.75
N GLN A 173 4.52 -14.82 -1.65
CA GLN A 173 5.22 -14.57 -2.90
C GLN A 173 5.03 -15.66 -3.96
N ASP A 174 5.55 -16.87 -3.71
CA ASP A 174 5.43 -18.03 -4.60
C ASP A 174 5.67 -19.34 -3.80
N PHE A 175 5.11 -20.47 -4.27
CA PHE A 175 5.36 -21.82 -3.74
C PHE A 175 6.23 -22.70 -4.66
N ASP A 176 6.63 -22.22 -5.83
CA ASP A 176 7.59 -22.91 -6.69
C ASP A 176 9.00 -22.81 -6.10
N GLN A 177 9.64 -23.96 -5.89
CA GLN A 177 10.95 -24.05 -5.26
C GLN A 177 12.04 -23.31 -6.06
N ARG A 178 12.03 -23.39 -7.40
CA ARG A 178 13.04 -22.72 -8.23
C ARG A 178 12.89 -21.21 -8.15
N VAL A 179 11.64 -20.72 -8.13
CA VAL A 179 11.35 -19.30 -7.91
C VAL A 179 11.87 -18.86 -6.55
N GLN A 180 11.57 -19.61 -5.49
CA GLN A 180 12.01 -19.29 -4.12
C GLN A 180 13.53 -19.27 -3.96
N GLU A 181 14.24 -20.22 -4.56
CA GLU A 181 15.71 -20.25 -4.59
C GLU A 181 16.27 -19.02 -5.30
N ALA A 182 15.75 -18.70 -6.49
CA ALA A 182 16.19 -17.56 -7.29
C ALA A 182 15.99 -16.21 -6.60
N ILE A 183 14.97 -16.10 -5.76
CA ILE A 183 14.66 -14.87 -5.02
C ILE A 183 15.14 -14.87 -3.57
N HIS A 184 15.81 -15.94 -3.13
CA HIS A 184 16.32 -16.14 -1.77
C HIS A 184 15.24 -16.03 -0.68
N ARG A 185 14.12 -16.73 -0.90
CA ARG A 185 12.97 -16.80 0.03
C ARG A 185 12.39 -18.21 0.10
N ILE A 186 13.14 -19.14 0.68
CA ILE A 186 12.68 -20.53 0.87
C ILE A 186 11.61 -20.60 1.96
N GLN A 187 10.45 -21.20 1.64
CA GLN A 187 9.35 -21.51 2.55
C GLN A 187 8.43 -22.59 1.94
N SER A 188 8.09 -23.62 2.72
CA SER A 188 7.13 -24.65 2.27
C SER A 188 5.68 -24.19 2.43
N VAL A 189 4.76 -24.87 1.75
CA VAL A 189 3.31 -24.73 1.97
C VAL A 189 2.97 -25.02 3.44
N GLU A 190 3.63 -26.01 4.04
CA GLU A 190 3.43 -26.39 5.44
C GLU A 190 3.77 -25.26 6.41
N ILE A 191 4.90 -24.56 6.21
CA ILE A 191 5.27 -23.39 7.03
C ILE A 191 4.16 -22.34 6.99
N VAL A 192 3.68 -22.00 5.79
CA VAL A 192 2.62 -21.01 5.62
C VAL A 192 1.31 -21.50 6.23
N SER A 193 0.93 -22.75 5.99
CA SER A 193 -0.27 -23.37 6.56
C SER A 193 -0.28 -23.34 8.09
N ASN A 194 0.86 -23.65 8.72
CA ASN A 194 0.99 -23.63 10.18
C ASN A 194 0.84 -22.22 10.74
N ALA A 195 1.43 -21.21 10.09
CA ALA A 195 1.30 -19.81 10.49
C ALA A 195 -0.16 -19.31 10.39
N ILE A 196 -0.90 -19.74 9.37
CA ILE A 196 -2.32 -19.41 9.22
C ILE A 196 -3.16 -20.15 10.25
N ALA A 197 -2.94 -21.44 10.43
CA ALA A 197 -3.66 -22.23 11.43
C ALA A 197 -3.51 -21.61 12.81
N LEU A 198 -2.30 -21.19 13.17
CA LEU A 198 -2.03 -20.43 14.39
C LEU A 198 -2.82 -19.12 14.46
N ALA A 199 -2.83 -18.31 13.40
CA ALA A 199 -3.61 -17.07 13.38
C ALA A 199 -5.12 -17.34 13.56
N ARG A 200 -5.66 -18.37 12.90
CA ARG A 200 -7.07 -18.77 13.02
C ARG A 200 -7.41 -19.30 14.41
N GLU A 201 -6.50 -20.04 15.05
CA GLU A 201 -6.67 -20.53 16.42
C GLU A 201 -6.85 -19.37 17.41
N PHE A 202 -6.15 -18.25 17.20
CA PHE A 202 -6.31 -17.01 17.96
C PHE A 202 -7.48 -16.14 17.49
N GLY A 203 -8.32 -16.64 16.58
CA GLY A 203 -9.50 -15.94 16.09
C GLY A 203 -9.19 -14.73 15.21
N ILE A 204 -8.15 -14.80 14.36
CA ILE A 204 -7.94 -13.85 13.26
C ILE A 204 -8.83 -14.25 12.08
N GLU A 205 -9.75 -13.36 11.71
CA GLU A 205 -10.71 -13.60 10.64
C GLU A 205 -10.29 -12.99 9.30
N SER A 206 -9.47 -11.94 9.28
CA SER A 206 -9.00 -11.31 8.05
C SER A 206 -7.53 -11.64 7.78
N VAL A 207 -7.31 -12.60 6.88
CA VAL A 207 -5.97 -13.01 6.44
C VAL A 207 -5.76 -12.62 4.97
N ASN A 208 -4.72 -11.82 4.71
CA ASN A 208 -4.25 -11.50 3.37
C ASN A 208 -2.99 -12.31 3.03
N PHE A 209 -2.85 -12.75 1.78
CA PHE A 209 -1.53 -13.15 1.26
C PHE A 209 -1.02 -12.17 0.22
N ASP A 210 0.28 -11.88 0.32
CA ASP A 210 1.01 -11.18 -0.72
C ASP A 210 1.65 -12.20 -1.65
N LEU A 211 1.38 -12.09 -2.95
CA LEU A 211 1.96 -12.86 -4.04
C LEU A 211 2.64 -11.92 -5.04
N ILE A 212 3.58 -12.45 -5.82
CA ILE A 212 4.24 -11.66 -6.86
C ILE A 212 4.28 -12.48 -8.15
N TYR A 213 3.77 -11.91 -9.23
CA TYR A 213 3.96 -12.44 -10.57
C TYR A 213 5.02 -11.63 -11.34
N GLY A 214 5.72 -12.28 -12.27
CA GLY A 214 6.88 -11.72 -12.95
C GLY A 214 8.24 -12.06 -12.33
N LEU A 215 8.30 -12.99 -11.37
CA LEU A 215 9.54 -13.45 -10.74
C LEU A 215 10.32 -14.43 -11.65
N PRO A 216 11.62 -14.63 -11.40
CA PRO A 216 12.46 -15.62 -12.10
C PRO A 216 11.82 -16.99 -12.20
N TYR A 217 11.92 -17.63 -13.37
CA TYR A 217 11.43 -18.98 -13.67
C TYR A 217 9.90 -19.17 -13.63
N GLN A 218 9.11 -18.13 -13.36
CA GLN A 218 7.66 -18.24 -13.44
C GLN A 218 7.19 -18.47 -14.88
N SER A 219 6.21 -19.35 -15.01
CA SER A 219 5.42 -19.63 -16.20
C SER A 219 3.94 -19.60 -15.86
N GLU A 220 3.07 -19.63 -16.87
CA GLU A 220 1.62 -19.75 -16.66
C GLU A 220 1.28 -20.97 -15.80
N GLN A 221 1.88 -22.14 -16.10
CA GLN A 221 1.63 -23.37 -15.36
C GLN A 221 2.16 -23.29 -13.92
N SER A 222 3.40 -22.85 -13.72
CA SER A 222 3.98 -22.82 -12.37
C SER A 222 3.24 -21.84 -11.45
N PHE A 223 2.79 -20.70 -11.99
CA PHE A 223 2.00 -19.75 -11.20
C PHE A 223 0.58 -20.26 -10.93
N ALA A 224 -0.05 -20.97 -11.88
CA ALA A 224 -1.33 -21.64 -11.66
C ALA A 224 -1.24 -22.69 -10.52
N ASP A 225 -0.16 -23.50 -10.49
CA ASP A 225 0.08 -24.46 -9.42
C ASP A 225 0.25 -23.76 -8.05
N THR A 226 0.92 -22.60 -8.04
CA THR A 226 1.02 -21.75 -6.84
C THR A 226 -0.34 -21.22 -6.40
N LEU A 227 -1.19 -20.75 -7.32
CA LEU A 227 -2.53 -20.26 -7.02
C LEU A 227 -3.43 -21.36 -6.45
N GLN A 228 -3.35 -22.59 -6.96
CA GLN A 228 -4.09 -23.73 -6.42
C GLN A 228 -3.73 -23.99 -4.95
N LYS A 229 -2.43 -24.01 -4.62
CA LYS A 229 -1.95 -24.16 -3.24
C LYS A 229 -2.43 -22.99 -2.36
N VAL A 230 -2.34 -21.76 -2.87
CA VAL A 230 -2.79 -20.55 -2.15
C VAL A 230 -4.28 -20.60 -1.81
N VAL A 231 -5.15 -20.89 -2.79
CA VAL A 231 -6.60 -20.99 -2.55
C VAL A 231 -6.92 -22.16 -1.61
N GLY A 232 -6.17 -23.25 -1.69
CA GLY A 232 -6.27 -24.37 -0.73
C GLY A 232 -6.06 -23.96 0.72
N LEU A 233 -5.26 -22.92 0.98
CA LEU A 233 -5.04 -22.34 2.31
C LEU A 233 -6.11 -21.32 2.73
N LYS A 234 -7.10 -21.05 1.86
CA LYS A 234 -8.29 -20.23 2.12
C LYS A 234 -8.01 -18.84 2.74
N PRO A 235 -7.11 -18.01 2.17
CA PRO A 235 -7.00 -16.62 2.59
C PRO A 235 -8.32 -15.86 2.35
N ASP A 236 -8.50 -14.71 2.97
CA ASP A 236 -9.68 -13.86 2.77
C ASP A 236 -9.44 -12.81 1.70
N ARG A 237 -8.19 -12.35 1.62
CA ARG A 237 -7.70 -11.37 0.65
C ARG A 237 -6.42 -11.87 -0.01
N LEU A 238 -6.19 -11.40 -1.22
CA LEU A 238 -4.95 -11.62 -1.97
C LEU A 238 -4.48 -10.26 -2.52
N ALA A 239 -3.22 -9.94 -2.32
CA ALA A 239 -2.54 -8.86 -3.02
C ALA A 239 -1.49 -9.49 -3.95
N ILE A 240 -1.70 -9.40 -5.26
CA ILE A 240 -0.90 -10.07 -6.29
C ILE A 240 -0.17 -9.02 -7.11
N PHE A 241 1.06 -8.74 -6.71
CA PHE A 241 1.84 -7.64 -7.25
C PHE A 241 2.57 -8.02 -8.53
N ASN A 242 2.61 -7.08 -9.46
CA ASN A 242 3.54 -7.15 -10.58
C ASN A 242 4.98 -6.91 -10.10
N TYR A 243 5.90 -7.81 -10.40
CA TYR A 243 7.31 -7.65 -10.06
C TYR A 243 7.91 -6.44 -10.78
N ALA A 244 8.38 -5.47 -9.99
CA ALA A 244 9.10 -4.29 -10.45
C ALA A 244 10.62 -4.51 -10.29
N HIS A 245 11.29 -4.88 -11.36
CA HIS A 245 12.74 -5.07 -11.39
C HIS A 245 13.48 -3.74 -11.57
N LEU A 246 14.09 -3.22 -10.50
CA LEU A 246 14.74 -1.90 -10.45
C LEU A 246 16.16 -1.99 -9.85
N PRO A 247 17.10 -2.75 -10.45
CA PRO A 247 18.42 -3.05 -9.89
C PRO A 247 19.36 -1.85 -9.76
N TRP A 248 19.04 -0.72 -10.39
CA TRP A 248 19.73 0.55 -10.19
C TRP A 248 19.34 1.22 -8.87
N MET A 249 18.11 1.04 -8.38
CA MET A 249 17.66 1.56 -7.08
C MET A 249 17.87 0.55 -5.94
N LYS A 250 17.62 -0.74 -6.18
CA LYS A 250 17.69 -1.79 -5.15
C LYS A 250 18.76 -2.80 -5.55
N LYS A 251 19.99 -2.58 -5.05
CA LYS A 251 21.18 -3.38 -5.42
C LYS A 251 21.01 -4.89 -5.20
N THR A 252 20.17 -5.31 -4.25
CA THR A 252 19.85 -6.74 -4.00
C THR A 252 19.22 -7.43 -5.21
N MET A 253 18.49 -6.68 -6.05
CA MET A 253 17.88 -7.23 -7.27
C MET A 253 18.92 -7.63 -8.33
N ARG A 254 20.17 -7.14 -8.26
CA ARG A 254 21.26 -7.56 -9.16
C ARG A 254 21.67 -9.03 -9.00
N LYS A 255 21.18 -9.68 -7.94
CA LYS A 255 21.39 -11.12 -7.70
C LYS A 255 20.41 -12.00 -8.47
N ILE A 256 19.38 -11.41 -9.07
CA ILE A 256 18.45 -12.10 -9.96
C ILE A 256 19.06 -12.16 -11.34
N ASP A 257 19.06 -13.35 -11.95
CA ASP A 257 19.39 -13.53 -13.36
C ASP A 257 18.25 -12.99 -14.24
N GLU A 258 18.48 -11.86 -14.89
CA GLU A 258 17.48 -11.20 -15.73
C GLU A 258 17.00 -12.06 -16.91
N THR A 259 17.80 -13.03 -17.37
CA THR A 259 17.42 -13.95 -18.46
C THR A 259 16.32 -14.93 -18.06
N THR A 260 16.11 -15.10 -16.76
CA THR A 260 15.10 -16.01 -16.18
C THR A 260 13.76 -15.31 -15.92
N LEU A 261 13.69 -13.99 -16.10
CA LEU A 261 12.47 -13.23 -15.90
C LEU A 261 11.49 -13.51 -17.06
N PRO A 262 10.20 -13.71 -16.78
CA PRO A 262 9.20 -13.84 -17.83
C PRO A 262 9.11 -12.54 -18.62
N ASN A 263 9.00 -12.67 -19.95
CA ASN A 263 8.83 -11.53 -20.83
C ASN A 263 7.43 -10.89 -20.64
N PRO A 264 7.18 -9.68 -21.17
CA PRO A 264 5.91 -8.99 -20.98
C PRO A 264 4.65 -9.78 -21.41
N ALA A 265 4.74 -10.57 -22.49
CA ALA A 265 3.61 -11.38 -22.95
C ALA A 265 3.29 -12.51 -21.96
N GLN A 266 4.32 -13.19 -21.43
CA GLN A 266 4.15 -14.22 -20.40
C GLN A 266 3.55 -13.64 -19.12
N LYS A 267 4.00 -12.46 -18.68
CA LYS A 267 3.43 -11.77 -17.50
C LYS A 267 1.95 -11.43 -17.70
N LEU A 268 1.55 -11.08 -18.92
CA LEU A 268 0.17 -10.75 -19.25
C LEU A 268 -0.73 -12.00 -19.20
N GLU A 269 -0.28 -13.12 -19.77
CA GLU A 269 -1.03 -14.39 -19.68
C GLU A 269 -1.10 -14.90 -18.23
N ILE A 270 -0.02 -14.77 -17.44
CA ILE A 270 -0.08 -15.09 -15.99
C ILE A 270 -1.15 -14.25 -15.30
N LEU A 271 -1.20 -12.94 -15.55
CA LEU A 271 -2.21 -12.05 -14.95
C LEU A 271 -3.64 -12.43 -15.37
N LYS A 272 -3.85 -12.69 -16.67
CA LYS A 272 -5.15 -13.13 -17.21
C LYS A 272 -5.63 -14.42 -16.58
N ASN A 273 -4.77 -15.44 -16.54
CA ASN A 273 -5.08 -16.74 -15.94
C ASN A 273 -5.33 -16.60 -14.43
N THR A 274 -4.57 -15.72 -13.75
CA THR A 274 -4.79 -15.40 -12.33
C THR A 274 -6.18 -14.82 -12.08
N ILE A 275 -6.59 -13.82 -12.86
CA ILE A 275 -7.90 -13.18 -12.70
C ILE A 275 -9.02 -14.20 -12.92
N ALA A 276 -8.97 -14.96 -14.01
CA ALA A 276 -9.97 -15.97 -14.33
C ALA A 276 -10.08 -17.03 -13.23
N PHE A 277 -8.93 -17.62 -12.84
CA PHE A 277 -8.88 -18.63 -11.79
C PHE A 277 -9.44 -18.12 -10.46
N LEU A 278 -9.03 -16.93 -10.02
CA LEU A 278 -9.49 -16.37 -8.74
C LEU A 278 -11.00 -16.07 -8.73
N GLN A 279 -11.53 -15.57 -9.84
CA GLN A 279 -12.97 -15.36 -10.00
C GLN A 279 -13.75 -16.68 -9.90
N GLU A 280 -13.28 -17.74 -10.55
CA GLU A 280 -13.86 -19.09 -10.43
C GLU A 280 -13.82 -19.61 -8.98
N GLN A 281 -12.76 -19.29 -8.24
CA GLN A 281 -12.61 -19.61 -6.82
C GLN A 281 -13.34 -18.64 -5.87
N GLY A 282 -14.11 -17.68 -6.39
CA GLY A 282 -14.94 -16.77 -5.60
C GLY A 282 -14.22 -15.53 -5.05
N TYR A 283 -12.98 -15.28 -5.48
CA TYR A 283 -12.22 -14.06 -5.19
C TYR A 283 -12.43 -13.04 -6.31
N MET A 284 -13.02 -11.90 -5.96
CA MET A 284 -13.31 -10.82 -6.88
C MET A 284 -12.20 -9.78 -6.87
N MET A 285 -11.86 -9.26 -8.04
CA MET A 285 -10.95 -8.13 -8.15
C MET A 285 -11.56 -6.88 -7.52
N ILE A 286 -10.84 -6.30 -6.57
CA ILE A 286 -11.20 -5.04 -5.90
C ILE A 286 -10.67 -3.86 -6.73
N GLY A 287 -9.41 -3.94 -7.13
CA GLY A 287 -8.76 -2.95 -7.97
C GLY A 287 -7.26 -3.22 -8.06
N MET A 288 -6.66 -2.88 -9.19
CA MET A 288 -5.23 -3.10 -9.49
C MET A 288 -4.79 -4.55 -9.21
N ASP A 289 -4.19 -4.76 -8.05
CA ASP A 289 -3.50 -5.96 -7.58
C ASP A 289 -4.24 -6.66 -6.43
N HIS A 290 -5.40 -6.17 -6.00
CA HIS A 290 -6.12 -6.70 -4.83
C HIS A 290 -7.36 -7.51 -5.21
N PHE A 291 -7.53 -8.65 -4.54
CA PHE A 291 -8.68 -9.55 -4.64
C PHE A 291 -9.22 -9.88 -3.26
N ALA A 292 -10.54 -10.02 -3.14
CA ALA A 292 -11.19 -10.42 -1.90
C ALA A 292 -12.46 -11.24 -2.17
N LYS A 293 -12.91 -12.02 -1.19
CA LYS A 293 -14.20 -12.74 -1.27
C LYS A 293 -15.36 -11.75 -1.38
N LYS A 294 -16.49 -12.17 -1.98
CA LYS A 294 -17.70 -11.32 -2.08
C LYS A 294 -18.30 -10.89 -0.73
N SER A 295 -18.04 -11.66 0.32
CA SER A 295 -18.46 -11.34 1.69
C SER A 295 -17.50 -10.37 2.40
N ASP A 296 -16.33 -10.07 1.82
CA ASP A 296 -15.36 -9.16 2.41
C ASP A 296 -15.83 -7.71 2.32
N GLU A 297 -15.58 -6.93 3.37
CA GLU A 297 -15.93 -5.52 3.45
C GLU A 297 -15.37 -4.67 2.30
N LEU A 298 -14.20 -4.99 1.73
CA LEU A 298 -13.63 -4.24 0.61
C LEU A 298 -14.46 -4.43 -0.67
N TYR A 299 -14.98 -5.64 -0.89
CA TYR A 299 -15.86 -5.91 -2.02
C TYR A 299 -17.19 -5.18 -1.86
N LEU A 300 -17.75 -5.21 -0.65
CA LEU A 300 -19.00 -4.54 -0.32
C LEU A 300 -18.88 -3.00 -0.44
N ALA A 301 -17.76 -2.43 0.03
CA ALA A 301 -17.48 -1.00 -0.10
C ALA A 301 -17.29 -0.60 -1.57
N LYS A 302 -16.57 -1.41 -2.37
CA LYS A 302 -16.45 -1.20 -3.81
C LYS A 302 -17.82 -1.16 -4.50
N ALA A 303 -18.71 -2.10 -4.19
CA ALA A 303 -20.04 -2.15 -4.77
C ALA A 303 -20.91 -0.91 -4.45
N LYS A 304 -20.55 -0.16 -3.40
CA LYS A 304 -21.19 1.10 -2.99
C LYS A 304 -20.42 2.36 -3.41
N ASN A 305 -19.30 2.22 -4.12
CA ASN A 305 -18.38 3.31 -4.44
C ASN A 305 -17.77 4.01 -3.20
N GLU A 306 -17.62 3.26 -2.10
CA GLU A 306 -17.10 3.75 -0.82
C GLU A 306 -15.65 3.31 -0.56
N LEU A 307 -14.97 2.73 -1.56
CA LEU A 307 -13.61 2.26 -1.38
C LEU A 307 -12.67 3.47 -1.25
N ARG A 308 -11.73 3.36 -0.30
CA ARG A 308 -10.62 4.30 -0.15
C ARG A 308 -9.31 3.57 -0.29
N ARG A 309 -8.27 4.29 -0.71
CA ARG A 309 -6.89 3.82 -0.69
C ARG A 309 -5.98 4.81 0.04
N ASN A 310 -5.09 4.29 0.88
CA ASN A 310 -3.98 5.03 1.49
C ASN A 310 -2.63 4.38 1.09
N PHE A 311 -1.54 4.71 1.77
CA PHE A 311 -0.22 4.12 1.48
C PHE A 311 -0.14 2.62 1.77
N GLN A 312 -0.96 2.10 2.69
CA GLN A 312 -0.99 0.69 3.09
C GLN A 312 -1.90 -0.16 2.18
N GLY A 313 -2.78 0.45 1.40
CA GLY A 313 -3.64 -0.24 0.43
C GLY A 313 -5.08 0.22 0.51
N TYR A 314 -6.00 -0.65 0.07
CA TYR A 314 -7.43 -0.39 0.13
C TYR A 314 -7.97 -0.53 1.56
N THR A 315 -8.91 0.34 1.92
CA THR A 315 -9.58 0.37 3.21
C THR A 315 -11.03 0.79 3.05
N THR A 316 -11.88 0.31 3.97
CA THR A 316 -13.28 0.71 4.13
C THR A 316 -13.45 1.93 5.03
N ARG A 317 -12.37 2.39 5.66
CA ARG A 317 -12.42 3.58 6.51
C ARG A 317 -12.44 4.84 5.65
N GLY A 318 -13.28 5.79 6.06
CA GLY A 318 -13.30 7.13 5.47
C GLY A 318 -11.96 7.86 5.66
N PHE A 319 -11.91 9.15 5.30
CA PHE A 319 -10.69 9.91 5.51
C PHE A 319 -10.30 9.95 6.99
N SER A 320 -9.12 9.40 7.27
CA SER A 320 -8.42 9.47 8.55
C SER A 320 -7.05 10.08 8.30
N GLN A 321 -6.62 10.94 9.20
CA GLN A 321 -5.27 11.51 9.15
C GLN A 321 -4.29 10.40 9.51
N THR A 322 -3.40 10.08 8.57
CA THR A 322 -2.39 9.04 8.80
C THR A 322 -1.18 9.65 9.50
N ILE A 323 -0.83 9.13 10.67
CA ILE A 323 0.39 9.45 11.41
C ILE A 323 1.37 8.30 11.18
N GLY A 324 2.41 8.58 10.40
CA GLY A 324 3.53 7.70 10.16
C GLY A 324 4.56 7.82 11.28
N ILE A 325 4.93 6.67 11.87
CA ILE A 325 5.85 6.55 12.99
C ILE A 325 7.00 5.65 12.58
N GLY A 326 8.22 6.04 12.90
CA GLY A 326 9.43 5.30 12.57
C GLY A 326 10.05 5.67 11.21
N LEU A 327 11.25 5.14 11.00
CA LEU A 327 12.04 5.25 9.77
C LEU A 327 11.21 5.12 8.49
N THR A 328 11.42 6.02 7.52
CA THR A 328 10.77 6.07 6.19
C THR A 328 9.27 6.35 6.16
N SER A 329 8.58 6.29 7.29
CA SER A 329 7.12 6.41 7.39
C SER A 329 6.60 7.68 6.74
N ILE A 330 5.43 7.57 6.13
CA ILE A 330 4.75 8.69 5.48
C ILE A 330 3.45 8.98 6.24
N SER A 331 3.30 10.22 6.66
CA SER A 331 2.06 10.79 7.20
C SER A 331 1.26 11.45 6.08
N GLU A 332 -0.07 11.35 6.18
CA GLU A 332 -1.03 11.95 5.26
C GLU A 332 -2.05 12.77 6.05
N GLY A 333 -2.07 14.09 5.82
CA GLY A 333 -3.09 15.00 6.31
C GLY A 333 -4.02 15.47 5.19
N LEU A 334 -4.98 16.32 5.54
CA LEU A 334 -5.90 16.93 4.57
C LEU A 334 -5.16 17.73 3.49
N GLY A 335 -4.17 18.51 3.91
CA GLY A 335 -3.43 19.44 3.06
C GLY A 335 -1.93 19.20 3.04
N TYR A 336 -1.44 18.02 3.45
CA TYR A 336 -0.01 17.72 3.40
C TYR A 336 0.32 16.23 3.30
N TYR A 337 1.56 15.96 2.88
CA TYR A 337 2.27 14.71 3.18
C TYR A 337 3.60 15.03 3.87
N SER A 338 4.01 14.18 4.82
CA SER A 338 5.30 14.28 5.51
C SER A 338 5.97 12.92 5.53
N GLN A 339 7.26 12.84 5.18
CA GLN A 339 8.04 11.61 5.19
C GLN A 339 9.17 11.71 6.21
N ASN A 340 9.26 10.72 7.09
CA ASN A 340 10.39 10.55 7.99
C ASN A 340 11.65 10.13 7.24
N TYR A 341 12.82 10.45 7.81
CA TYR A 341 14.12 10.05 7.29
C TYR A 341 14.20 8.58 6.89
N LYS A 342 14.75 8.35 5.70
CA LYS A 342 15.08 7.02 5.21
C LYS A 342 16.40 6.48 5.77
N ASP A 343 17.32 7.38 6.09
CA ASP A 343 18.59 7.04 6.72
C ASP A 343 18.44 6.96 8.24
N MET A 344 18.96 5.89 8.84
CA MET A 344 18.83 5.64 10.28
C MET A 344 19.60 6.68 11.12
N GLN A 345 20.78 7.12 10.68
CA GLN A 345 21.60 8.05 11.45
C GLN A 345 20.94 9.43 11.50
N GLU A 346 20.41 9.90 10.37
CA GLU A 346 19.69 11.18 10.32
C GLU A 346 18.37 11.13 11.11
N TYR A 347 17.65 10.00 11.05
CA TYR A 347 16.45 9.77 11.87
C TYR A 347 16.76 9.89 13.37
N GLU A 348 17.81 9.21 13.84
CA GLU A 348 18.23 9.21 15.24
C GLU A 348 18.73 10.58 15.69
N LYS A 349 19.56 11.24 14.85
CA LYS A 349 20.09 12.58 15.12
C LYS A 349 18.97 13.60 15.30
N ALA A 350 17.96 13.60 14.43
CA ALA A 350 16.84 14.52 14.54
C ALA A 350 16.09 14.37 15.88
N LEU A 351 15.89 13.13 16.33
CA LEU A 351 15.23 12.82 17.60
C LEU A 351 16.09 13.19 18.82
N ASP A 352 17.41 13.00 18.74
CA ASP A 352 18.34 13.43 19.80
C ASP A 352 18.38 14.96 19.95
N GLU A 353 18.13 15.69 18.87
CA GLU A 353 17.98 17.15 18.86
C GLU A 353 16.57 17.63 19.26
N GLY A 354 15.65 16.72 19.63
CA GLY A 354 14.28 17.07 20.03
C GLY A 354 13.37 17.51 18.87
N ARG A 355 13.69 17.12 17.63
CA ARG A 355 12.92 17.44 16.43
C ARG A 355 12.21 16.20 15.88
N LEU A 356 11.02 16.38 15.31
CA LEU A 356 10.38 15.29 14.55
C LEU A 356 11.29 14.92 13.37
N PRO A 357 11.44 13.62 13.03
CA PRO A 357 12.47 13.15 12.10
C PRO A 357 12.05 13.30 10.63
N VAL A 358 11.56 14.48 10.25
CA VAL A 358 11.06 14.81 8.91
C VAL A 358 12.23 15.03 7.95
N GLU A 359 12.28 14.24 6.87
CA GLU A 359 13.24 14.41 5.77
C GLU A 359 12.71 15.36 4.71
N ARG A 360 11.44 15.19 4.35
CA ARG A 360 10.80 15.89 3.24
C ARG A 360 9.28 15.72 3.28
N GLY A 361 8.59 16.57 2.56
CA GLY A 361 7.13 16.51 2.42
C GLY A 361 6.61 17.56 1.47
N VAL A 362 5.31 17.81 1.49
CA VAL A 362 4.67 18.80 0.62
C VAL A 362 3.39 19.32 1.27
N LYS A 363 3.20 20.64 1.22
CA LYS A 363 1.89 21.28 1.48
C LYS A 363 1.11 21.27 0.16
N LEU A 364 -0.11 20.76 0.19
CA LEU A 364 -0.97 20.65 -0.97
C LEU A 364 -1.68 21.99 -1.17
N SER A 365 -1.69 22.49 -2.41
CA SER A 365 -2.57 23.59 -2.80
C SER A 365 -4.02 23.09 -2.96
N GLU A 366 -4.99 24.02 -3.00
CA GLU A 366 -6.39 23.68 -3.32
C GLU A 366 -6.52 22.91 -4.64
N LYS A 367 -5.66 23.23 -5.63
CA LYS A 367 -5.61 22.50 -6.92
C LYS A 367 -5.10 21.08 -6.74
N ASP A 368 -4.10 20.87 -5.88
CA ASP A 368 -3.58 19.54 -5.57
C ASP A 368 -4.62 18.69 -4.85
N ILE A 369 -5.35 19.28 -3.89
CA ILE A 369 -6.43 18.60 -3.15
C ILE A 369 -7.55 18.22 -4.12
N LEU A 370 -8.02 19.13 -4.98
CA LEU A 370 -9.02 18.84 -5.99
C LEU A 370 -8.59 17.69 -6.92
N ARG A 371 -7.38 17.75 -7.47
CA ARG A 371 -6.88 16.70 -8.38
C ARG A 371 -6.62 15.38 -7.64
N LYS A 372 -6.23 15.42 -6.38
CA LYS A 372 -6.14 14.24 -5.52
C LYS A 372 -7.49 13.55 -5.40
N GLU A 373 -8.57 14.29 -5.14
CA GLU A 373 -9.92 13.71 -5.06
C GLU A 373 -10.34 13.04 -6.38
N VAL A 374 -10.03 13.67 -7.53
CA VAL A 374 -10.32 13.11 -8.86
C VAL A 374 -9.50 11.84 -9.13
N ILE A 375 -8.19 11.92 -8.98
CA ILE A 375 -7.26 10.81 -9.26
C ILE A 375 -7.54 9.65 -8.32
N MET A 376 -7.60 9.91 -7.01
CA MET A 376 -7.84 8.86 -6.03
C MET A 376 -9.26 8.31 -6.14
N GLY A 377 -10.27 9.14 -6.44
CA GLY A 377 -11.64 8.69 -6.67
C GLY A 377 -11.73 7.66 -7.81
N LEU A 378 -11.10 7.97 -8.95
CA LEU A 378 -11.00 7.06 -10.09
C LEU A 378 -10.22 5.78 -9.74
N MET A 379 -9.07 5.90 -9.08
CA MET A 379 -8.23 4.76 -8.68
C MET A 379 -8.92 3.83 -7.66
N ASN A 380 -9.81 4.39 -6.84
CA ASN A 380 -10.50 3.66 -5.79
C ASN A 380 -11.73 2.94 -6.31
N ASN A 381 -12.61 3.66 -7.01
CA ASN A 381 -13.92 3.13 -7.33
C ASN A 381 -14.07 2.72 -8.80
N LEU A 382 -13.08 3.05 -9.66
CA LEU A 382 -13.16 2.89 -11.11
C LEU A 382 -14.34 3.66 -11.73
N ARG A 383 -14.85 4.63 -10.95
CA ARG A 383 -15.95 5.52 -11.25
C ARG A 383 -15.70 6.84 -10.51
N LEU A 384 -16.11 7.94 -11.12
CA LEU A 384 -16.07 9.28 -10.53
C LEU A 384 -17.36 10.00 -10.82
N ASP A 385 -18.10 10.37 -9.77
CA ASP A 385 -19.29 11.21 -9.86
C ASP A 385 -18.91 12.69 -9.65
N PHE A 386 -19.39 13.58 -10.52
CA PHE A 386 -18.97 14.99 -10.53
C PHE A 386 -19.57 15.79 -9.38
N GLU A 387 -20.83 15.53 -9.01
CA GLU A 387 -21.61 16.35 -8.07
C GLU A 387 -20.88 16.57 -6.74
N GLY A 388 -20.30 15.52 -6.15
CA GLY A 388 -19.57 15.61 -4.89
C GLY A 388 -18.33 16.51 -4.98
N ILE A 389 -17.64 16.48 -6.11
CA ILE A 389 -16.47 17.31 -6.39
C ILE A 389 -16.91 18.76 -6.65
N GLU A 390 -17.91 18.96 -7.50
CA GLU A 390 -18.45 20.28 -7.84
C GLU A 390 -18.92 21.01 -6.57
N LYS A 391 -19.67 20.32 -5.71
CA LYS A 391 -20.15 20.87 -4.44
C LYS A 391 -19.02 21.20 -3.48
N ARG A 392 -18.02 20.33 -3.35
CA ARG A 392 -16.91 20.51 -2.40
C ARG A 392 -15.98 21.66 -2.81
N PHE A 393 -15.69 21.79 -4.10
CA PHE A 393 -14.70 22.74 -4.60
C PHE A 393 -15.30 23.98 -5.27
N GLY A 394 -16.62 24.05 -5.42
CA GLY A 394 -17.31 25.19 -6.03
C GLY A 394 -16.96 25.36 -7.51
N ILE A 395 -16.84 24.26 -8.25
CA ILE A 395 -16.50 24.24 -9.68
C ILE A 395 -17.62 23.61 -10.50
N GLU A 396 -17.67 23.89 -11.80
CA GLU A 396 -18.36 23.06 -12.78
C GLU A 396 -17.33 22.11 -13.40
N PHE A 397 -17.47 20.81 -13.17
CA PHE A 397 -16.43 19.81 -13.45
C PHE A 397 -16.04 19.80 -14.93
N ARG A 398 -17.04 19.84 -15.81
CA ARG A 398 -16.86 19.79 -17.26
C ARG A 398 -16.19 21.03 -17.84
N VAL A 399 -16.35 22.18 -17.18
CA VAL A 399 -15.68 23.42 -17.56
C VAL A 399 -14.25 23.44 -17.00
N TYR A 400 -14.08 23.08 -15.73
CA TYR A 400 -12.77 23.10 -15.08
C TYR A 400 -11.79 22.10 -15.70
N PHE A 401 -12.26 20.89 -16.02
CA PHE A 401 -11.46 19.79 -16.58
C PHE A 401 -11.68 19.59 -18.09
N ALA A 402 -12.05 20.64 -18.82
CA ALA A 402 -12.37 20.53 -20.25
C ALA A 402 -11.22 19.92 -21.08
N ASN A 403 -9.97 20.32 -20.82
CA ASN A 403 -8.79 19.81 -21.52
C ASN A 403 -8.51 18.34 -21.19
N GLU A 404 -8.70 17.95 -19.92
CA GLU A 404 -8.57 16.57 -19.47
C GLU A 404 -9.66 15.69 -20.06
N LEU A 405 -10.91 16.15 -20.10
CA LEU A 405 -12.01 15.42 -20.73
C LEU A 405 -11.79 15.24 -22.23
N GLU A 406 -11.22 16.22 -22.91
CA GLU A 406 -10.83 16.08 -24.32
C GLU A 406 -9.71 15.05 -24.49
N SER A 407 -8.70 15.07 -23.62
CA SER A 407 -7.63 14.07 -23.60
C SER A 407 -8.12 12.65 -23.27
N LEU A 408 -9.30 12.53 -22.66
CA LEU A 408 -9.93 11.25 -22.36
C LEU A 408 -10.74 10.66 -23.53
N ARG A 409 -11.02 11.44 -24.59
CA ARG A 409 -11.82 10.97 -25.75
C ARG A 409 -11.26 9.73 -26.42
N GLU A 410 -9.93 9.63 -26.53
CA GLU A 410 -9.28 8.42 -27.09
C GLU A 410 -9.68 7.16 -26.30
N TYR A 411 -9.73 7.23 -24.97
CA TYR A 411 -10.12 6.10 -24.13
C TYR A 411 -11.62 5.79 -24.24
N GLU A 412 -12.46 6.82 -24.44
CA GLU A 412 -13.90 6.67 -24.64
C GLU A 412 -14.21 6.01 -26.00
N GLU A 413 -13.57 6.46 -27.08
CA GLU A 413 -13.71 5.88 -28.43
C GLU A 413 -13.32 4.40 -28.48
N LEU A 414 -12.39 3.99 -27.62
CA LEU A 414 -11.95 2.60 -27.47
C LEU A 414 -12.81 1.79 -26.49
N GLY A 415 -13.85 2.38 -25.90
CA GLY A 415 -14.72 1.73 -24.92
C GLY A 415 -14.03 1.37 -23.60
N LEU A 416 -12.91 2.03 -23.28
CA LEU A 416 -12.19 1.85 -22.01
C LEU A 416 -12.89 2.64 -20.89
N ILE A 417 -13.52 3.75 -21.23
CA ILE A 417 -14.33 4.54 -20.30
C ILE A 417 -15.64 4.96 -20.98
N GLN A 418 -16.60 5.38 -20.16
CA GLN A 418 -17.80 6.07 -20.58
C GLN A 418 -17.86 7.40 -19.83
N ILE A 419 -18.01 8.51 -20.57
CA ILE A 419 -18.17 9.83 -19.98
C ILE A 419 -19.63 10.26 -20.14
N THR A 420 -20.34 10.41 -19.03
CA THR A 420 -21.72 10.93 -19.01
C THR A 420 -21.72 12.42 -18.66
N PRO A 421 -22.88 13.11 -18.67
CA PRO A 421 -22.95 14.48 -18.18
C PRO A 421 -22.46 14.65 -16.74
N SER A 422 -22.60 13.62 -15.89
CA SER A 422 -22.37 13.70 -14.44
C SER A 422 -21.30 12.74 -13.89
N SER A 423 -20.69 11.90 -14.72
CA SER A 423 -19.71 10.91 -14.25
C SER A 423 -18.73 10.43 -15.31
N ILE A 424 -17.64 9.82 -14.86
CA ILE A 424 -16.74 8.96 -15.66
C ILE A 424 -16.80 7.56 -15.05
N GLU A 425 -16.97 6.52 -15.87
CA GLU A 425 -16.95 5.12 -15.45
C GLU A 425 -16.04 4.30 -16.37
N THR A 426 -15.26 3.37 -15.81
CA THR A 426 -14.39 2.51 -16.61
C THR A 426 -15.10 1.22 -17.02
N SER A 427 -14.82 0.72 -18.22
CA SER A 427 -15.06 -0.69 -18.52
C SER A 427 -14.10 -1.60 -17.74
N PRO A 428 -14.31 -2.93 -17.69
CA PRO A 428 -13.35 -3.85 -17.04
C PRO A 428 -11.91 -3.69 -17.57
N THR A 429 -11.74 -3.49 -18.88
CA THR A 429 -10.44 -3.22 -19.50
C THR A 429 -9.88 -1.87 -19.06
N GLY A 430 -10.70 -0.82 -19.04
CA GLY A 430 -10.29 0.50 -18.57
C GLY A 430 -9.85 0.50 -17.11
N GLY A 431 -10.52 -0.29 -16.25
CA GLY A 431 -10.16 -0.46 -14.85
C GLY A 431 -8.75 -1.03 -14.66
N MET A 432 -8.30 -1.89 -15.57
CA MET A 432 -6.93 -2.40 -15.57
C MET A 432 -5.91 -1.35 -16.03
N LEU A 433 -6.33 -0.42 -16.89
CA LEU A 433 -5.55 0.71 -17.38
C LEU A 433 -5.79 1.99 -16.56
N ILE A 434 -6.34 1.88 -15.35
CA ILE A 434 -6.78 3.03 -14.57
C ILE A 434 -5.68 4.05 -14.29
N ARG A 435 -4.42 3.60 -14.16
CA ARG A 435 -3.27 4.50 -13.98
C ARG A 435 -3.09 5.40 -15.21
N ASN A 436 -3.27 4.87 -16.42
CA ASN A 436 -3.17 5.63 -17.66
C ASN A 436 -4.25 6.70 -17.79
N ILE A 437 -5.47 6.37 -17.35
CA ILE A 437 -6.62 7.27 -17.34
C ILE A 437 -6.41 8.37 -16.29
N ALA A 438 -6.00 7.99 -15.07
CA ALA A 438 -5.75 8.92 -13.97
C ALA A 438 -4.64 9.93 -14.27
N MET A 439 -3.61 9.53 -15.04
CA MET A 439 -2.52 10.41 -15.47
C MET A 439 -2.98 11.66 -16.22
N VAL A 440 -4.14 11.61 -16.88
CA VAL A 440 -4.66 12.77 -17.61
C VAL A 440 -4.92 13.95 -16.66
N PHE A 441 -5.27 13.66 -15.41
CA PHE A 441 -5.52 14.66 -14.38
C PHE A 441 -4.27 15.08 -13.61
N ASP A 442 -3.09 14.54 -13.93
CA ASP A 442 -1.84 14.83 -13.22
C ASP A 442 -1.07 15.98 -13.87
N THR A 443 -0.98 17.12 -13.17
CA THR A 443 -0.31 18.31 -13.67
C THR A 443 1.21 18.28 -13.50
N TYR A 444 1.75 17.39 -12.67
CA TYR A 444 3.19 17.27 -12.47
C TYR A 444 3.85 16.50 -13.61
N LEU A 445 3.15 15.54 -14.21
CA LEU A 445 3.66 14.77 -15.35
C LEU A 445 3.75 15.57 -16.65
N GLN A 446 2.88 16.56 -16.86
CA GLN A 446 2.92 17.41 -18.05
C GLN A 446 4.23 18.23 -18.16
N ASN A 447 4.96 18.37 -17.05
CA ASN A 447 6.19 19.14 -16.96
C ASN A 447 7.47 18.28 -16.82
N ASP A 448 7.38 16.94 -16.85
CA ASP A 448 8.51 16.04 -16.57
C ASP A 448 8.95 15.25 -17.83
N THR A 449 10.22 15.40 -18.22
CA THR A 449 10.83 14.70 -19.36
C THR A 449 11.67 13.48 -18.93
N THR A 450 11.71 13.12 -17.65
CA THR A 450 12.62 12.09 -17.12
C THR A 450 11.93 10.78 -16.75
N LYS A 451 12.56 9.62 -17.05
CA LYS A 451 12.05 8.28 -16.71
C LYS A 451 12.16 7.99 -15.20
N ARG A 452 11.22 8.52 -14.40
CA ARG A 452 11.21 8.34 -12.93
C ARG A 452 10.34 7.19 -12.42
N PHE A 453 9.46 6.63 -13.25
CA PHE A 453 8.45 5.65 -12.83
C PHE A 453 8.61 4.29 -13.51
N SER A 454 8.08 3.23 -12.88
CA SER A 454 7.95 1.92 -13.51
C SER A 454 6.91 1.95 -14.64
N LYS A 455 7.03 1.02 -15.59
CA LYS A 455 5.98 0.81 -16.60
C LYS A 455 4.68 0.32 -15.93
N THR A 456 3.55 0.62 -16.56
CA THR A 456 2.24 0.18 -16.08
C THR A 456 2.04 -1.34 -16.16
N ILE A 457 2.87 -2.03 -16.95
CA ILE A 457 2.85 -3.48 -17.23
C ILE A 457 4.27 -4.07 -17.15
#